data_AF-A0A534E6M3-F1
#
_entry.id   AF-A0A534E6M3-F1
#
_cell.length_a   1.000
_cell.length_b   1.000
_cell.length_c   1.000
_cell.angle_alpha   90.00
_cell.angle_beta   90.00
_cell.angle_gamma   90.00
#
_symmetry.space_group_name_H-M   'P 1'
#
loop_
_entity.id
_entity.type
_entity.pdbx_description
1 polymer ?
#
loop_
_entity_poly.entity_id
_entity_poly.type
_entity_poly.pdbx_seq_one_letter_code
_entity_poly.pdbx_strand_id
1 'polypeptide(L)' 'AADVTETLHRIESSTVRREVEAAGFKFDSESSILANPVDPRTAKVFDQTIRGHTDQFILKFRKPK' A
#
# COMPACT_ATOMS: atom_id res chain seq x y z
N ALA A 1 -3.86 -7.95 -11.02
CA ALA A 1 -2.45 -7.52 -11.09
C ALA A 1 -1.67 -8.45 -10.19
N ALA A 2 -0.62 -9.10 -10.69
CA ALA A 2 0.17 -10.01 -9.88
C ALA A 2 0.84 -9.21 -8.77
N ASP A 3 0.42 -9.47 -7.54
CA ASP A 3 0.97 -8.83 -6.35
C ASP A 3 2.41 -9.33 -6.17
N VAL A 4 3.39 -8.44 -6.28
CA VAL A 4 4.82 -8.77 -6.13
C VAL A 4 5.22 -8.88 -4.65
N THR A 5 4.26 -9.14 -3.77
CA THR A 5 4.42 -9.26 -2.33
C THR A 5 5.43 -10.35 -1.98
N GLU A 6 5.38 -11.49 -2.65
CA GLU A 6 6.30 -12.61 -2.39
C GLU A 6 7.75 -12.30 -2.82
N THR A 7 7.96 -11.40 -3.78
CA THR A 7 9.29 -11.11 -4.33
C THR A 7 9.87 -9.78 -3.82
N LEU A 8 9.08 -8.72 -3.85
CA LEU A 8 9.47 -7.35 -3.51
C LEU A 8 8.91 -6.88 -2.17
N HIS A 9 7.99 -7.63 -1.56
CA HIS A 9 7.26 -7.23 -0.35
C HIS A 9 6.53 -5.89 -0.53
N ARG A 10 5.87 -5.76 -1.69
CA ARG A 10 5.04 -4.61 -2.05
C ARG A 10 3.66 -5.10 -2.41
N ILE A 11 2.65 -4.40 -1.88
CA ILE A 11 1.24 -4.65 -2.18
C ILE A 11 0.61 -3.43 -2.85
N GLU A 12 -0.26 -3.65 -3.82
CA GLU A 12 -1.05 -2.57 -4.42
C GLU A 12 -2.16 -2.10 -3.46
N SER A 13 -2.34 -0.78 -3.33
CA SER A 13 -3.35 -0.19 -2.43
C SER A 13 -4.78 -0.67 -2.74
N SER A 14 -5.07 -0.92 -4.02
CA SER A 14 -6.35 -1.47 -4.47
C SER A 14 -6.61 -2.89 -3.97
N THR A 15 -5.57 -3.72 -3.84
CA THR A 15 -5.68 -5.07 -3.24
C THR A 15 -6.08 -4.95 -1.78
N VAL A 16 -5.38 -4.12 -1.00
CA VAL A 16 -5.70 -3.88 0.43
C VAL A 16 -7.11 -3.33 0.58
N ARG A 17 -7.50 -2.34 -0.23
CA ARG A 17 -8.84 -1.76 -0.19
C ARG A 17 -9.92 -2.81 -0.40
N ARG A 18 -9.79 -3.63 -1.46
CA ARG A 18 -10.76 -4.67 -1.78
C ARG A 18 -10.89 -5.69 -0.64
N GLU A 19 -9.78 -6.13 -0.05
CA GLU A 19 -9.79 -7.12 1.03
C GLU A 19 -10.40 -6.57 2.31
N VAL A 20 -10.07 -5.33 2.68
CA VAL A 20 -10.62 -4.67 3.87
C VAL A 20 -12.13 -4.40 3.70
N GLU A 21 -12.56 -3.97 2.52
CA GLU A 21 -13.99 -3.81 2.20
C GLU A 21 -14.74 -5.16 2.20
N ALA A 22 -14.13 -6.23 1.67
CA ALA A 22 -14.70 -7.58 1.71
C ALA A 22 -14.81 -8.15 3.14
N ALA A 23 -13.91 -7.73 4.05
CA ALA A 23 -14.00 -8.03 5.48
C ALA A 23 -15.10 -7.22 6.21
N GLY A 24 -15.85 -6.39 5.48
CA GLY A 24 -16.99 -5.65 5.99
C GLY A 24 -16.67 -4.25 6.50
N PHE A 25 -15.43 -3.75 6.37
CA PHE A 25 -15.14 -2.36 6.67
C PHE A 25 -15.61 -1.43 5.54
N LYS A 26 -15.86 -0.16 5.85
CA LYS A 26 -16.17 0.86 4.84
C LYS A 26 -14.97 1.77 4.63
N PHE A 27 -14.55 1.94 3.38
CA PHE A 27 -13.55 2.95 3.02
C PHE A 27 -14.06 4.35 3.38
N ASP A 28 -13.19 5.14 4.02
CA ASP A 28 -13.51 6.50 4.47
C ASP A 28 -12.75 7.56 3.68
N SER A 29 -11.43 7.39 3.56
CA SER A 29 -10.55 8.33 2.86
C SER A 29 -9.17 7.73 2.62
N GLU A 30 -8.38 8.39 1.77
CA GLU A 30 -6.97 8.11 1.53
C GLU A 30 -6.15 9.40 1.64
N SER A 31 -4.83 9.26 1.80
CA SER A 31 -3.90 10.38 1.81
C SER A 31 -2.64 10.05 1.00
N SER A 32 -2.17 11.03 0.25
CA SER A 32 -0.93 10.95 -0.55
C SER A 32 0.31 11.48 0.19
N ILE A 33 0.23 11.75 1.50
CA ILE A 33 1.34 12.36 2.26
C ILE A 33 2.61 11.50 2.30
N LEU A 34 2.49 10.18 2.09
CA LEU A 34 3.61 9.25 1.99
C LEU A 34 3.90 8.79 0.55
N ALA A 35 3.18 9.34 -0.44
CA ALA A 35 3.44 9.00 -1.83
C ALA A 35 4.82 9.49 -2.24
N ASN A 36 5.60 8.63 -2.88
CA ASN A 36 6.91 8.94 -3.40
C ASN A 36 6.99 8.62 -4.91
N PRO A 37 6.79 9.61 -5.80
CA PRO A 37 6.85 9.40 -7.24
C PRO A 37 8.26 9.07 -7.76
N VAL A 38 9.32 9.22 -6.96
CA VAL A 38 10.69 8.87 -7.36
C VAL A 38 11.08 7.43 -7.00
N ASP A 39 10.25 6.68 -6.28
CA ASP A 39 10.49 5.25 -6.05
C ASP A 39 10.12 4.46 -7.33
N PRO A 40 11.07 3.78 -7.98
CA PRO A 40 10.81 3.00 -9.20
C PRO A 40 10.00 1.73 -8.94
N ARG A 41 9.77 1.36 -7.67
CA ARG A 41 9.02 0.16 -7.24
C ARG A 41 9.62 -1.17 -7.70
N THR A 42 10.91 -1.19 -8.04
CA THR A 42 11.61 -2.40 -8.55
C THR A 42 12.46 -3.13 -7.53
N ALA A 43 12.80 -2.47 -6.41
CA ALA A 43 13.58 -3.06 -5.32
C ALA A 43 12.71 -3.43 -4.11
N LYS A 44 13.20 -4.39 -3.31
CA LYS A 44 12.60 -4.78 -2.02
C LYS A 44 12.58 -3.56 -1.10
N VAL A 45 11.48 -3.35 -0.38
CA VAL A 45 11.32 -2.16 0.49
C VAL A 45 12.33 -2.08 1.65
N PHE A 46 13.01 -3.18 1.97
CA PHE A 46 14.07 -3.26 2.98
C PHE A 46 15.48 -3.05 2.42
N ASP A 47 15.62 -2.91 1.10
CA ASP A 47 16.91 -2.62 0.48
C ASP A 47 17.48 -1.33 1.06
N GLN A 48 18.75 -1.36 1.47
CA GLN A 48 19.41 -0.26 2.16
C GLN A 48 19.43 1.02 1.32
N THR A 49 19.42 0.90 -0.01
CA THR A 49 19.49 2.03 -0.95
C THR A 49 18.20 2.85 -1.00
N ILE A 50 17.05 2.26 -0.64
CA ILE A 50 15.73 2.90 -0.70
C ILE A 50 14.98 2.88 0.65
N ARG A 51 15.59 2.33 1.71
CA ARG A 51 14.96 2.21 3.03
C ARG A 51 14.54 3.60 3.55
N GLY A 52 13.25 3.74 3.88
CA GLY A 52 12.67 5.01 4.33
C GLY A 52 12.27 5.96 3.18
N HIS A 53 12.55 5.60 1.94
CA HIS A 53 12.22 6.37 0.73
C HIS A 53 11.36 5.56 -0.25
N THR A 54 10.62 4.57 0.23
CA THR A 54 9.67 3.80 -0.60
C THR A 54 8.35 4.54 -0.75
N ASP A 55 7.72 4.38 -1.90
CA ASP A 55 6.35 4.81 -2.14
C ASP A 55 5.38 4.01 -1.26
N GLN A 56 4.56 4.75 -0.52
CA GLN A 56 3.63 4.22 0.48
C GLN A 56 2.26 4.86 0.30
N PHE A 57 1.23 4.16 0.76
CA PHE A 57 -0.13 4.65 0.73
C PHE A 57 -0.75 4.63 2.12
N ILE A 58 -1.73 5.51 2.33
CA ILE A 58 -2.54 5.53 3.55
C ILE A 58 -4.00 5.35 3.14
N LEU A 59 -4.65 4.34 3.71
CA LEU A 59 -6.08 4.12 3.59
C LEU A 59 -6.71 4.17 4.98
N LYS A 60 -7.80 4.91 5.11
CA LYS A 60 -8.61 4.98 6.32
C LYS A 60 -9.93 4.25 6.10
N PHE A 61 -10.26 3.38 7.06
CA PHE A 61 -11.50 2.63 7.07
C PHE A 61 -12.27 2.86 8.36
N ARG A 62 -13.59 2.68 8.29
CA ARG A 62 -14.48 2.69 9.44
C ARG A 62 -15.16 1.34 9.58
N LYS A 63 -15.23 0.83 10.80
CA LYS A 63 -16.07 -0.32 11.14
C LYS A 63 -17.55 0.09 11.00
N PRO A 64 -18.39 -0.65 10.27
CA PRO A 64 -19.83 -0.42 10.29
C PRO A 64 -20.37 -0.69 11.69
N LYS A 65 -21.42 0.04 12.07
CA LYS A 65 -22.15 -0.23 13.32
C LYS A 65 -22.84 -1.58 13.26
#